data_AF-A0A0Q6XP67-F1
#
_entry.id   AF-A0A0Q6XP67-F1
#
_cell.length_a   1.000
_cell.length_b   1.000
_cell.length_c   1.000
_cell.angle_alpha   90.00
_cell.angle_beta   90.00
_cell.angle_gamma   90.00
#
_symmetry.space_group_name_H-M   'P 1'
#
loop_
_entity.id
_entity.type
_entity.pdbx_description
1 polymer ?
#
loop_
_entity_poly.entity_id
_entity_poly.type
_entity_poly.pdbx_seq_one_letter_code
_entity_poly.pdbx_strand_id
1 'polypeptide(L)' 'MLGVKPEAIGIDDPLAEYGLDSVEAIALSGELSDHLGRRWPPTLVWDHPTIAELSRFLAVQMKGGAAQ' A
#
# COMPACT_ATOMS: atom_id res chain seq x y z
N MET A 1 -9.62 -4.81 -10.90
CA MET A 1 -9.24 -4.08 -9.68
C MET A 1 -10.46 -3.36 -9.14
N LEU A 2 -11.03 -3.93 -8.09
CA LEU A 2 -12.05 -3.41 -7.16
C LEU A 2 -13.42 -2.90 -7.68
N GLY A 3 -13.54 -2.32 -8.88
CA GLY A 3 -14.84 -1.79 -9.37
C GLY A 3 -15.38 -0.60 -8.56
N VAL A 4 -14.60 -0.09 -7.60
CA VAL A 4 -14.86 1.10 -6.80
C VAL A 4 -14.22 2.30 -7.49
N LYS A 5 -14.94 3.42 -7.52
CA LYS A 5 -14.41 4.68 -8.05
C LYS A 5 -13.29 5.21 -7.14
N PRO A 6 -12.16 5.72 -7.67
CA PRO A 6 -11.06 6.22 -6.85
C PRO A 6 -11.48 7.30 -5.87
N GLU A 7 -12.47 8.13 -6.23
CA GLU A 7 -12.97 9.22 -5.39
C GLU A 7 -13.85 8.75 -4.23
N ALA A 8 -14.29 7.48 -4.25
CA ALA A 8 -15.09 6.87 -3.20
C ALA A 8 -14.24 6.10 -2.18
N ILE A 9 -12.92 6.01 -2.40
CA ILE A 9 -11.99 5.36 -1.47
C ILE A 9 -11.50 6.43 -0.49
N GLY A 10 -12.00 6.39 0.74
CA GLY A 10 -11.49 7.23 1.82
C GLY A 10 -10.06 6.82 2.15
N ILE A 11 -9.17 7.81 2.21
CA ILE A 11 -7.74 7.59 2.45
C ILE A 11 -7.44 7.09 3.87
N ASP A 12 -8.37 7.33 4.79
CA ASP A 12 -8.34 6.91 6.19
C ASP A 12 -9.18 5.66 6.46
N ASP A 13 -9.86 5.12 5.43
CA ASP A 13 -10.65 3.91 5.56
C ASP A 13 -9.75 2.67 5.35
N PRO A 14 -10.00 1.57 6.09
CA PRO A 14 -9.25 0.35 5.90
C PRO A 14 -9.45 -0.22 4.48
N LEU A 15 -8.34 -0.49 3.79
CA LEU A 15 -8.32 -1.10 2.45
C LEU A 15 -9.09 -2.44 2.40
N ALA A 16 -9.08 -3.19 3.51
CA ALA A 16 -9.82 -4.43 3.65
C ALA A 16 -11.35 -4.25 3.54
N GLU A 17 -11.91 -3.09 3.91
CA GLU A 17 -13.35 -2.82 3.76
C GLU A 17 -13.77 -2.67 2.30
N TYR A 18 -12.83 -2.32 1.42
CA TYR A 18 -13.06 -2.25 -0.02
C TYR A 18 -12.97 -3.61 -0.71
N GLY A 19 -12.70 -4.69 0.03
CA GLY A 19 -12.58 -6.05 -0.50
C GLY A 19 -11.15 -6.43 -0.88
N LEU A 20 -10.15 -5.69 -0.41
CA LEU A 20 -8.75 -6.04 -0.62
C LEU A 20 -8.42 -7.35 0.10
N ASP A 21 -8.03 -8.36 -0.68
CA ASP A 21 -7.63 -9.68 -0.19
C ASP A 21 -6.12 -9.91 -0.28
N SER A 22 -5.66 -11.08 0.16
CA SER A 22 -4.23 -11.44 0.15
C SER A 22 -3.60 -11.41 -1.25
N VAL A 23 -4.35 -11.73 -2.30
CA VAL A 23 -3.88 -11.70 -3.69
C VAL A 23 -3.73 -10.26 -4.17
N GLU A 24 -4.72 -9.40 -3.88
CA GLU A 24 -4.64 -7.98 -4.23
C GLU A 24 -3.51 -7.28 -3.46
N ALA A 25 -3.27 -7.63 -2.20
CA ALA A 25 -2.15 -7.07 -1.45
C ALA A 25 -0.78 -7.52 -1.99
N ILE A 26 -0.65 -8.76 -2.47
CA ILE A 26 0.56 -9.23 -3.16
C ILE A 26 0.76 -8.46 -4.48
N ALA A 27 -0.31 -8.27 -5.26
CA ALA A 27 -0.26 -7.49 -6.49
C ALA A 27 0.16 -6.03 -6.23
N LEU A 28 -0.48 -5.37 -5.26
CA LEU A 28 -0.16 -4.01 -4.84
C LEU A 28 1.30 -3.89 -4.40
N SER A 29 1.79 -4.83 -3.60
CA SER A 29 3.18 -4.86 -3.17
C SER A 29 4.15 -5.03 -4.35
N GLY A 30 3.76 -5.83 -5.35
CA GLY A 30 4.50 -5.99 -6.60
C GLY A 30 4.57 -4.69 -7.40
N GLU A 31 3.43 -4.02 -7.60
CA GLU A 31 3.35 -2.74 -8.31
C GLU A 31 4.13 -1.63 -7.60
N LEU A 32 4.00 -1.53 -6.28
CA LEU A 32 4.81 -0.62 -5.45
C LEU A 32 6.30 -0.92 -5.62
N SER A 33 6.67 -2.20 -5.75
CA SER A 33 8.08 -2.57 -5.90
C SER A 33 8.63 -2.18 -7.25
N ASP A 34 7.84 -2.32 -8.30
CA ASP A 34 8.17 -1.90 -9.66
C ASP A 34 8.29 -0.36 -9.75
N HIS A 35 7.32 0.37 -9.19
CA HIS A 35 7.28 1.83 -9.25
C HIS A 35 8.32 2.52 -8.36
N LEU A 36 8.60 1.97 -7.18
CA LEU A 36 9.52 2.57 -6.21
C LEU A 36 10.93 1.97 -6.31
N GLY A 37 11.15 0.96 -7.15
CA GLY A 37 12.46 0.32 -7.36
C GLY A 37 13.01 -0.43 -6.15
N ARG A 38 12.16 -0.81 -5.19
CA ARG A 38 12.54 -1.53 -3.96
C ARG A 38 11.51 -2.60 -3.65
N ARG A 39 11.93 -3.77 -3.17
CA ARG A 39 10.98 -4.82 -2.76
C ARG A 39 10.25 -4.42 -1.49
N TRP A 40 8.93 -4.46 -1.54
CA TRP A 40 8.05 -4.28 -0.38
C TRP A 40 7.39 -5.61 0.01
N PRO A 41 7.17 -5.86 1.32
CA PRO A 41 6.39 -7.00 1.76
C PRO A 41 4.88 -6.70 1.64
N PRO A 42 4.06 -7.67 1.22
CA PRO A 42 2.61 -7.47 1.11
C PRO A 42 1.98 -7.18 2.47
N THR A 43 2.56 -7.70 3.56
CA THR A 43 2.10 -7.49 4.93
C THR A 43 1.97 -6.02 5.33
N LEU A 44 2.60 -5.08 4.61
CA LEU A 44 2.44 -3.64 4.83
C LEU A 44 0.98 -3.20 4.80
N VAL A 45 0.10 -3.85 4.04
CA VAL A 45 -1.32 -3.50 4.02
C VAL A 45 -2.06 -3.91 5.30
N TRP A 46 -1.48 -4.82 6.08
CA TRP A 46 -1.99 -5.21 7.39
C TRP A 46 -1.39 -4.35 8.51
N ASP A 47 -0.10 -3.99 8.38
CA ASP A 47 0.58 -3.06 9.29
C ASP A 47 0.10 -1.60 9.11
N HIS A 48 -0.29 -1.24 7.90
CA HIS A 48 -0.76 0.07 7.47
C HIS A 48 -2.06 -0.10 6.67
N PRO A 49 -3.20 -0.30 7.35
CA PRO A 49 -4.47 -0.67 6.72
C PRO A 49 -5.07 0.44 5.86
N THR A 50 -4.59 1.68 5.99
CA THR A 50 -5.12 2.85 5.26
C THR A 50 -4.13 3.37 4.24
N ILE A 51 -4.63 4.05 3.20
CA ILE A 51 -3.79 4.71 2.19
C ILE A 51 -2.91 5.78 2.84
N ALA A 52 -3.47 6.53 3.80
CA ALA A 52 -2.76 7.56 4.54
C ALA A 52 -1.55 7.00 5.31
N GLU A 53 -1.73 5.90 6.04
CA GLU A 53 -0.63 5.26 6.77
C GLU A 53 0.41 4.65 5.84
N LEU A 54 -0.04 3.92 4.81
CA LEU A 54 0.86 3.27 3.86
C LEU A 54 1.70 4.30 3.10
N SER A 55 1.09 5.36 2.58
CA SER A 55 1.79 6.43 1.87
C SER A 55 2.78 7.17 2.78
N ARG A 56 2.42 7.43 4.04
CA ARG A 56 3.32 8.03 5.03
C ARG A 56 4.51 7.12 5.33
N PHE A 57 4.28 5.83 5.52
CA PHE A 57 5.34 4.85 5.75
C PHE A 57 6.29 4.80 4.55
N LEU A 58 5.77 4.67 3.33
CA LEU A 58 6.55 4.66 2.10
C LEU A 58 7.37 5.96 1.96
N ALA A 59 6.77 7.13 2.22
CA ALA A 59 7.48 8.41 2.15
C ALA A 59 8.63 8.50 3.15
N VAL A 60 8.49 7.92 4.35
CA VAL A 60 9.57 7.83 5.34
C VAL A 60 10.65 6.86 4.87
N GLN A 61 10.29 5.68 4.37
CA GLN A 61 11.25 4.68 3.89
C GLN A 61 12.04 5.17 2.67
N MET A 62 11.41 5.94 1.79
CA MET A 62 12.08 6.55 0.64
C MET A 62 13.06 7.66 1.05
N LYS A 63 12.76 8.40 2.14
CA LYS A 63 13.68 9.40 2.72
C LYS A 63 14.79 8.77 3.57
N GLY A 64 14.49 7.66 4.24
CA GLY A 64 15.41 6.89 5.08
C GLY A 64 16.22 5.83 4.32
N GLY A 65 16.04 5.74 2.99
CA GLY A 65 16.64 4.72 2.12
C GLY A 65 18.16 4.76 1.94
N ALA A 66 18.87 5.61 2.68
CA ALA A 66 20.31 5.55 2.87
C ALA A 66 20.67 4.91 4.23
N ALA A 67 20.11 3.75 4.55
CA ALA A 67 20.66 2.85 5.56
C ALA A 67 20.06 1.45 5.40
N GLN A 68 20.85 0.60 4.74
CA GLN A 68 21.11 -0.83 4.99
C GLN A 68 21.33 -1.56 3.67
#